data_AF-A0AA88ICE8-F1
#
_entry.id   AF-A0AA88ICE8-F1
#
_cell.length_a   1.000
_cell.length_b   1.000
_cell.length_c   1.000
_cell.angle_alpha   90.00
_cell.angle_beta   90.00
_cell.angle_gamma   90.00
#
_symmetry.space_group_name_H-M   'P 1'
#
loop_
_entity.id
_entity.type
_entity.pdbx_description
1 polymer ?
#
loop_
_entity_poly.entity_id
_entity_poly.type
_entity_poly.pdbx_seq_one_letter_code
_entity_poly.pdbx_strand_id
1 'polypeptide(L)'
;MNVVKLPAEDPIITGGLAHYAVGDLVKVNCTSRKSLPAANLTWYINGELSDKNFLQNYPIIEDEESGLQTIIIGLEFKVRQKHLKTGGLKIKCTATLAAVYWRSDERSAEAAAIKSTHNHSERDTQQHMSSSSKNVNDWMSNRGSIVFPSCIIKMTITTILLTAKFQLYL
;
A
#
# COMPACT_ATOMS: atom_id res chain seq x y z
N MET A 1 34.23 -26.47 16.66
CA MET A 1 33.07 -25.68 17.12
C MET A 1 32.59 -24.84 15.95
N ASN A 2 31.29 -24.83 15.62
CA ASN A 2 30.77 -23.88 14.64
C ASN A 2 30.44 -22.57 15.38
N VAL A 3 31.16 -21.50 15.05
CA VAL A 3 30.85 -20.16 15.56
C VAL A 3 29.67 -19.63 14.78
N VAL A 4 28.57 -19.31 15.49
CA VAL A 4 27.38 -18.71 14.90
C VAL A 4 27.23 -17.28 15.42
N LYS A 5 27.16 -16.32 14.51
CA LYS A 5 26.85 -14.91 14.79
C LYS A 5 25.53 -14.56 14.12
N LEU A 6 24.53 -14.22 14.93
CA LEU A 6 23.21 -13.80 14.44
C LEU A 6 23.26 -12.35 13.93
N PRO A 7 22.46 -11.99 12.92
CA PRO A 7 22.22 -10.59 12.58
C PRO A 7 21.75 -9.78 13.79
N ALA A 8 22.21 -8.54 13.92
CA ALA A 8 21.70 -7.59 14.91
C ALA A 8 20.37 -6.94 14.49
N GLU A 9 20.06 -6.96 13.19
CA GLU A 9 18.88 -6.36 12.58
C GLU A 9 18.03 -7.43 11.88
N ASP A 10 16.74 -7.15 11.75
CA ASP A 10 15.84 -7.94 10.90
C ASP A 10 16.19 -7.72 9.42
N PRO A 11 15.91 -8.67 8.50
CA PRO A 11 16.15 -8.47 7.08
C PRO A 11 15.34 -7.28 6.56
N ILE A 12 15.92 -6.47 5.69
CA ILE A 12 15.29 -5.23 5.20
C ILE A 12 14.92 -5.37 3.74
N ILE A 13 13.65 -5.10 3.40
CA ILE A 13 13.20 -4.95 2.01
C ILE A 13 13.41 -3.51 1.55
N THR A 14 13.97 -3.37 0.34
CA THR A 14 14.24 -2.07 -0.31
C THR A 14 13.76 -2.07 -1.76
N GLY A 15 13.40 -0.89 -2.28
CA GLY A 15 12.79 -0.72 -3.59
C GLY A 15 11.26 -0.89 -3.57
N GLY A 16 10.68 -1.18 -4.73
CA GLY A 16 9.23 -1.37 -4.89
C GLY A 16 8.44 -0.07 -5.06
N LEU A 17 7.15 -0.23 -5.35
CA LEU A 17 6.16 0.86 -5.49
C LEU A 17 5.08 0.73 -4.41
N ALA A 18 4.44 1.85 -4.06
CA ALA A 18 3.28 1.86 -3.18
C ALA A 18 2.03 1.21 -3.84
N HIS A 19 1.90 1.31 -5.16
CA HIS A 19 0.74 0.78 -5.89
C HIS A 19 1.20 0.01 -7.13
N TYR A 20 0.47 -1.04 -7.51
CA TYR A 20 0.77 -1.88 -8.67
C TYR A 20 -0.46 -2.20 -9.52
N ALA A 21 -0.33 -2.01 -10.83
CA ALA A 21 -1.26 -2.46 -11.87
C ALA A 21 -0.85 -3.82 -12.46
N VAL A 22 -1.77 -4.47 -13.19
CA VAL A 22 -1.43 -5.64 -13.99
C VAL A 22 -0.48 -5.24 -15.12
N GLY A 23 0.67 -5.90 -15.20
CA GLY A 23 1.71 -5.60 -16.19
C GLY A 23 2.90 -4.82 -15.63
N ASP A 24 2.82 -4.26 -14.43
CA ASP A 24 3.94 -3.57 -13.80
C ASP A 24 5.08 -4.53 -13.44
N LEU A 25 6.30 -4.01 -13.31
CA LEU A 25 7.47 -4.74 -12.85
C LEU A 25 7.69 -4.49 -11.35
N VAL A 26 7.57 -5.55 -10.55
CA VAL A 26 8.08 -5.53 -9.17
C VAL A 26 9.57 -5.78 -9.25
N LYS A 27 10.38 -4.91 -8.63
CA LYS A 27 11.82 -5.08 -8.44
C LYS A 27 12.20 -4.59 -7.06
N VAL A 28 12.55 -5.52 -6.18
CA VAL A 28 12.88 -5.28 -4.76
C VAL A 28 14.09 -6.11 -4.35
N ASN A 29 14.86 -5.62 -3.38
CA ASN A 29 15.97 -6.35 -2.78
C ASN A 29 15.70 -6.59 -1.30
N CYS A 30 15.94 -7.82 -0.84
CA CYS A 30 15.99 -8.15 0.58
C CYS A 30 17.44 -8.33 0.99
N THR A 31 17.85 -7.66 2.07
CA THR A 31 19.22 -7.69 2.61
C THR A 31 19.21 -8.18 4.05
N SER A 32 20.04 -9.17 4.38
CA SER A 32 20.37 -9.54 5.77
C SER A 32 21.85 -9.28 6.01
N ARG A 33 22.15 -8.48 7.03
CA ARG A 33 23.50 -7.94 7.30
C ARG A 33 24.19 -8.65 8.46
N LYS A 34 25.52 -8.75 8.34
CA LYS A 34 26.46 -9.06 9.45
C LYS A 34 26.10 -10.31 10.27
N SER A 35 26.11 -11.47 9.61
CA SER A 35 25.92 -12.80 10.21
C SER A 35 27.06 -13.75 9.87
N LEU A 36 27.28 -14.80 10.66
CA LEU A 36 28.19 -15.90 10.30
C LEU A 36 27.58 -17.26 10.66
N PRO A 37 27.42 -18.20 9.71
CA PRO A 37 27.47 -17.97 8.26
C PRO A 37 26.38 -16.98 7.79
N ALA A 38 26.42 -16.57 6.53
CA ALA A 38 25.34 -15.80 5.91
C ALA A 38 23.95 -16.46 6.12
N ALA A 39 22.94 -15.65 6.45
CA ALA A 39 21.57 -16.13 6.60
C ALA A 39 20.95 -16.59 5.27
N ASN A 40 20.09 -17.60 5.29
CA ASN A 40 19.29 -17.99 4.13
C ASN A 40 18.07 -17.08 4.00
N LEU A 41 17.99 -16.35 2.89
CA LEU A 41 16.85 -15.49 2.54
C LEU A 41 15.81 -16.26 1.72
N THR A 42 14.52 -16.11 2.06
CA THR A 42 13.40 -16.73 1.35
C THR A 42 12.30 -15.71 1.09
N TRP A 43 11.88 -15.60 -0.17
CA TRP A 43 10.82 -14.69 -0.61
C TRP A 43 9.46 -15.37 -0.74
N TYR A 44 8.41 -14.66 -0.32
CA TYR A 44 7.02 -15.07 -0.43
C TYR A 44 6.20 -13.96 -1.11
N ILE A 45 5.25 -14.34 -1.96
CA ILE A 45 4.31 -13.45 -2.65
C ILE A 45 2.91 -13.83 -2.15
N ASN A 46 2.21 -12.90 -1.51
CA ASN A 46 0.88 -13.11 -0.91
C ASN A 46 0.79 -14.33 0.03
N GLY A 47 1.88 -14.65 0.73
CA GLY A 47 2.01 -15.80 1.64
C GLY A 47 2.47 -17.10 0.97
N GLU A 48 2.51 -17.16 -0.36
CA GLU A 48 2.96 -18.33 -1.13
C GLU A 48 4.46 -18.21 -1.44
N LEU A 49 5.21 -19.33 -1.44
CA LEU A 49 6.64 -19.32 -1.75
C LEU A 49 6.88 -18.82 -3.19
N SER A 50 7.83 -17.91 -3.37
CA SER A 50 8.17 -17.36 -4.69
C SER A 50 8.78 -18.41 -5.64
N ASP A 51 8.49 -18.26 -6.93
CA ASP A 51 9.16 -19.03 -7.98
C ASP A 51 10.65 -18.66 -8.04
N LYS A 52 11.53 -19.67 -8.16
CA LYS A 52 12.98 -19.48 -8.29
C LYS A 52 13.35 -18.61 -9.51
N ASN A 53 12.53 -18.62 -10.55
CA ASN A 53 12.72 -17.79 -11.75
C ASN A 53 12.51 -16.28 -11.49
N PHE A 54 11.95 -15.90 -10.35
CA PHE A 54 11.83 -14.49 -9.93
C PHE A 54 12.99 -14.04 -9.02
N LEU A 55 13.91 -14.93 -8.66
CA LEU A 55 14.98 -14.65 -7.71
C LEU A 55 16.27 -14.22 -8.41
N GLN A 56 16.76 -13.04 -8.05
CA GLN A 56 18.09 -12.57 -8.41
C GLN A 56 19.03 -12.79 -7.23
N ASN A 57 19.90 -13.80 -7.34
CA ASN A 57 20.95 -14.00 -6.33
C ASN A 57 22.09 -12.99 -6.54
N TYR A 58 22.65 -12.49 -5.44
CA TYR A 58 23.86 -11.69 -5.43
C TYR A 58 24.97 -12.43 -4.66
N PRO A 59 26.25 -12.11 -4.91
CA PRO A 59 27.36 -12.66 -4.11
C PRO A 59 27.20 -12.32 -2.62
N ILE A 60 27.71 -13.20 -1.76
CA ILE A 60 27.89 -12.90 -0.34
C ILE A 60 29.00 -11.86 -0.21
N ILE A 61 28.76 -10.81 0.57
CA ILE A 61 29.72 -9.76 0.89
C ILE A 61 30.26 -10.04 2.29
N GLU A 62 31.56 -10.26 2.41
CA GLU A 62 32.23 -10.45 3.71
C GLU A 62 32.89 -9.14 4.16
N ASP A 63 32.75 -8.82 5.44
CA ASP A 63 33.33 -7.65 6.09
C ASP A 63 34.76 -7.99 6.56
N GLU A 64 35.79 -7.33 5.99
CA GLU A 64 37.20 -7.71 6.18
C GLU A 64 37.70 -7.61 7.63
N GLU A 65 37.11 -6.72 8.44
CA GLU A 65 37.50 -6.52 9.84
C GLU A 65 36.85 -7.56 10.77
N SER A 66 35.56 -7.83 10.58
CA SER A 66 34.78 -8.69 11.49
C SER A 66 34.57 -10.13 10.99
N GLY A 67 34.89 -10.42 9.73
CA GLY A 67 34.58 -11.68 9.05
C GLY A 67 33.08 -11.96 8.92
N LEU A 68 32.22 -10.97 9.13
CA LEU A 68 30.76 -11.14 9.11
C LEU A 68 30.22 -10.99 7.69
N GLN A 69 29.31 -11.88 7.33
CA GLN A 69 28.76 -12.00 5.99
C GLN A 69 27.40 -11.32 5.88
N THR A 70 27.21 -10.62 4.76
CA THR A 70 25.99 -9.94 4.33
C THR A 70 25.53 -10.55 3.02
N ILE A 71 24.22 -10.78 2.88
CA ILE A 71 23.63 -11.44 1.72
C ILE A 71 22.40 -10.67 1.24
N ILE A 72 22.22 -10.65 -0.08
CA ILE A 72 21.12 -9.98 -0.75
C ILE A 72 20.46 -10.97 -1.73
N ILE A 73 19.14 -11.04 -1.72
CA ILE A 73 18.37 -11.71 -2.78
C ILE A 73 17.31 -10.73 -3.30
N GLY A 74 17.40 -10.43 -4.59
CA GLY A 74 16.40 -9.66 -5.32
C GLY A 74 15.19 -10.51 -5.68
N LEU A 75 14.02 -9.88 -5.74
CA LEU A 75 12.79 -10.45 -6.28
C LEU A 75 12.32 -9.56 -7.43
N GLU A 76 12.25 -10.14 -8.63
CA GLU A 76 11.81 -9.46 -9.85
C GLU A 76 10.74 -10.27 -10.59
N PHE A 77 9.56 -9.70 -10.79
CA PHE A 77 8.49 -10.33 -11.56
C PHE A 77 7.48 -9.33 -12.12
N LYS A 78 6.81 -9.72 -13.22
CA LYS A 78 5.70 -8.95 -13.81
C LYS A 78 4.39 -9.25 -13.09
N VAL A 79 3.70 -8.21 -12.62
CA VAL A 79 2.41 -8.33 -11.93
C VAL A 79 1.36 -8.91 -12.87
N ARG A 80 0.60 -9.91 -12.38
CA ARG A 80 -0.50 -10.57 -13.08
C ARG A 80 -1.75 -10.47 -12.23
N GLN A 81 -2.93 -10.65 -12.82
CA GLN A 81 -4.20 -10.57 -12.08
C GLN A 81 -4.23 -11.44 -10.82
N LYS A 82 -3.64 -12.65 -10.85
CA LYS A 82 -3.55 -13.56 -9.70
C LYS A 82 -2.69 -13.03 -8.52
N HIS A 83 -1.87 -12.00 -8.74
CA HIS A 83 -1.02 -11.40 -7.71
C HIS A 83 -1.71 -10.24 -6.97
N LEU A 84 -2.80 -9.68 -7.52
CA LEU A 84 -3.58 -8.62 -6.90
C LEU A 84 -4.80 -9.22 -6.20
N LYS A 85 -4.67 -9.51 -4.90
CA LYS A 85 -5.77 -9.99 -4.05
C LYS A 85 -6.52 -8.77 -3.47
N THR A 86 -7.59 -8.98 -2.70
CA THR A 86 -8.44 -7.90 -2.15
C THR A 86 -7.69 -6.84 -1.33
N GLY A 87 -6.51 -7.17 -0.78
CA GLY A 87 -5.60 -6.25 -0.08
C GLY A 87 -4.40 -5.79 -0.92
N GLY A 88 -4.46 -5.88 -2.24
CA GLY A 88 -3.35 -5.54 -3.15
C GLY A 88 -2.32 -6.66 -3.32
N LEU A 89 -1.06 -6.27 -3.49
CA LEU A 89 0.10 -7.15 -3.54
C LEU A 89 0.86 -7.10 -2.21
N LYS A 90 1.16 -8.27 -1.65
CA LYS A 90 2.00 -8.44 -0.46
C LYS A 90 3.25 -9.24 -0.79
N ILE A 91 4.41 -8.77 -0.33
CA ILE A 91 5.70 -9.45 -0.45
C ILE A 91 6.35 -9.58 0.93
N LYS A 92 6.94 -10.73 1.22
CA LYS A 92 7.62 -10.99 2.50
C LYS A 92 8.97 -11.64 2.24
N CYS A 93 10.00 -11.13 2.88
CA CYS A 93 11.31 -11.77 2.93
C CYS A 93 11.55 -12.32 4.33
N THR A 94 11.99 -13.57 4.44
CA THR A 94 12.34 -14.22 5.70
C THR A 94 13.81 -14.60 5.68
N ALA A 95 14.57 -14.16 6.68
CA ALA A 95 15.95 -14.54 6.93
C ALA A 95 16.01 -15.63 8.00
N THR A 96 16.79 -16.67 7.73
CA THR A 96 16.89 -17.85 8.60
C THR A 96 18.35 -18.24 8.80
N LEU A 97 18.74 -18.59 10.03
CA LEU A 97 20.10 -19.04 10.33
C LEU A 97 20.04 -20.19 11.35
N ALA A 98 20.39 -21.39 10.86
CA ALA A 98 20.18 -22.67 11.55
C ALA A 98 18.76 -22.78 12.14
N ALA A 99 18.62 -23.33 13.35
CA ALA A 99 17.34 -23.44 14.06
C ALA A 99 17.09 -22.28 15.05
N VAL A 100 17.95 -21.26 15.08
CA VAL A 100 18.02 -20.27 16.18
C VAL A 100 17.63 -18.84 15.79
N TYR A 101 17.54 -18.54 14.49
CA TYR A 101 17.14 -17.22 14.01
C TYR A 101 16.15 -17.35 12.85
N TRP A 102 15.03 -16.66 12.99
CA TRP A 102 13.94 -16.61 12.01
C TRP A 102 13.27 -15.23 12.12
N ARG A 103 13.56 -14.33 11.19
CA ARG A 103 13.07 -12.93 11.20
C ARG A 103 12.63 -12.51 9.80
N SER A 104 11.73 -11.54 9.67
CA SER A 104 11.14 -11.18 8.38
C SER A 104 10.65 -9.74 8.30
N ASP A 105 10.83 -9.11 7.15
CA ASP A 105 10.15 -7.87 6.73
C ASP A 105 9.06 -8.23 5.70
N GLU A 106 7.94 -7.53 5.76
CA GLU A 106 6.77 -7.71 4.92
C GLU A 106 6.25 -6.35 4.46
N ARG A 107 6.11 -6.19 3.15
CA ARG A 107 5.60 -4.96 2.52
C ARG A 107 4.33 -5.27 1.75
N SER A 108 3.39 -4.34 1.83
CA SER A 108 2.13 -4.37 1.07
C SER A 108 2.08 -3.15 0.17
N ALA A 109 1.46 -3.30 -1.00
CA ALA A 109 1.26 -2.28 -2.00
C ALA A 109 -0.16 -2.43 -2.58
N GLU A 110 -0.92 -1.35 -2.67
CA GLU A 110 -2.31 -1.43 -3.12
C GLU A 110 -2.40 -1.80 -4.60
N ALA A 111 -3.53 -2.41 -5.00
CA ALA A 111 -3.85 -2.53 -6.42
C ALA A 111 -4.12 -1.14 -6.99
N ALA A 112 -3.39 -0.73 -8.02
CA ALA A 112 -3.64 0.52 -8.71
C ALA A 112 -5.05 0.50 -9.32
N ALA A 113 -5.82 1.57 -9.10
CA ALA A 113 -7.15 1.69 -9.68
C ALA A 113 -7.06 1.64 -11.20
N ILE A 114 -7.80 0.71 -11.83
CA ILE A 114 -8.01 0.75 -13.27
C ILE A 114 -8.71 2.08 -13.56
N LYS A 115 -8.04 3.00 -14.26
CA LYS A 115 -8.71 4.15 -14.87
C LYS A 115 -9.65 3.61 -15.93
N SER A 116 -10.90 3.38 -15.54
CA SER A 116 -11.98 3.10 -16.48
C SER A 116 -12.10 4.30 -17.41
N THR A 117 -11.63 4.15 -18.64
CA THR A 117 -11.94 5.10 -19.71
C THR A 117 -13.44 5.01 -19.99
N HIS A 118 -14.23 5.74 -19.20
CA HIS A 118 -15.56 6.12 -19.61
C HIS A 118 -15.39 7.04 -20.82
N ASN A 119 -15.39 6.44 -22.02
CA ASN A 119 -15.69 7.18 -23.24
C ASN A 119 -17.10 7.73 -23.09
N HIS A 120 -17.21 8.95 -22.56
CA HIS A 120 -18.39 9.75 -22.77
C HIS A 120 -18.40 10.08 -24.26
N SER A 121 -19.24 9.39 -25.03
CA SER A 121 -19.56 9.83 -26.38
C SER A 121 -20.28 11.16 -26.28
N GLU A 122 -19.50 12.25 -26.32
CA GLU A 122 -20.00 13.60 -26.56
C GLU A 122 -20.76 13.57 -27.88
N ARG A 123 -22.10 13.52 -27.76
CA ARG A 123 -22.99 13.66 -28.91
C ARG A 123 -23.13 15.14 -29.20
N ASP A 124 -22.19 15.62 -30.01
CA ASP A 124 -22.19 16.98 -30.50
C ASP A 124 -23.51 17.27 -31.25
N THR A 125 -24.25 18.28 -30.80
CA THR A 125 -25.40 18.83 -31.52
C THR A 125 -25.30 20.35 -31.45
N GLN A 126 -24.67 20.91 -32.46
CA GLN A 126 -24.45 22.36 -32.61
C GLN A 126 -25.77 23.08 -32.90
N GLN A 127 -26.02 24.22 -32.24
CA GLN A 127 -26.82 25.31 -32.82
C GLN A 127 -26.28 26.71 -32.47
N HIS A 128 -26.10 27.52 -33.52
CA HIS A 128 -26.04 28.98 -33.53
C HIS A 128 -27.47 29.57 -33.37
N MET A 129 -27.75 30.83 -33.02
CA MET A 129 -26.98 32.09 -32.84
C MET A 129 -27.87 33.07 -32.01
N SER A 130 -27.51 34.27 -31.53
CA SER A 130 -26.25 35.04 -31.50
C SER A 130 -26.26 36.02 -30.28
N SER A 131 -25.33 37.00 -30.28
CA SER A 131 -25.27 38.23 -29.46
C SER A 131 -26.59 38.89 -29.02
N SER A 132 -26.68 39.25 -27.73
CA SER A 132 -27.04 40.63 -27.29
C SER A 132 -26.71 40.89 -25.81
N SER A 133 -26.16 42.06 -25.51
CA SER A 133 -25.97 42.58 -24.15
C SER A 133 -27.16 43.45 -23.72
N LYS A 134 -27.64 43.28 -22.47
CA LYS A 134 -28.62 44.05 -21.66
C LYS A 134 -29.23 43.09 -20.61
N ASN A 135 -29.71 43.48 -19.43
CA ASN A 135 -29.57 44.72 -18.65
C ASN A 135 -29.78 44.32 -17.15
N VAL A 136 -29.33 45.14 -16.21
CA VAL A 136 -29.75 45.02 -14.80
C VAL A 136 -31.25 45.35 -14.65
N ASN A 137 -31.85 44.82 -13.58
CA ASN A 137 -33.25 44.96 -13.13
C ASN A 137 -34.22 43.86 -13.60
N ASP A 138 -34.30 42.78 -12.82
CA ASP A 138 -35.55 42.04 -12.61
C ASP A 138 -35.70 41.73 -11.11
N TRP A 139 -36.22 42.72 -10.38
CA TRP A 139 -36.61 42.58 -8.98
C TRP A 139 -38.13 42.51 -8.89
N MET A 140 -38.63 41.71 -7.94
CA MET A 140 -40.03 41.61 -7.52
C MET A 140 -40.96 40.76 -8.41
N SER A 141 -40.93 39.43 -8.22
CA SER A 141 -42.16 38.63 -7.94
C SER A 141 -41.88 37.17 -7.56
N ASN A 142 -41.58 36.88 -6.29
CA ASN A 142 -42.43 35.99 -5.50
C ASN A 142 -42.21 36.15 -3.99
N ARG A 143 -43.26 36.02 -3.19
CA ARG A 143 -43.20 36.15 -1.73
C ARG A 143 -42.93 34.81 -1.05
N GLY A 144 -41.98 34.80 -0.12
CA GLY A 144 -42.05 34.07 1.15
C GLY A 144 -42.24 32.56 1.11
N SER A 145 -41.15 31.81 1.20
CA SER A 145 -41.08 30.58 2.01
C SER A 145 -39.65 30.37 2.49
N ILE A 146 -39.42 30.65 3.78
CA ILE A 146 -38.14 30.40 4.44
C ILE A 146 -38.09 28.93 4.83
N VAL A 147 -37.28 28.14 4.13
CA VAL A 147 -36.99 26.74 4.50
C VAL A 147 -35.54 26.66 4.95
N PHE A 148 -35.32 26.68 6.28
CA PHE A 148 -33.99 26.51 6.87
C PHE A 148 -33.53 25.04 6.79
N PRO A 149 -32.22 24.77 6.58
CA PRO A 149 -31.69 23.43 6.38
C PRO A 149 -31.70 22.58 7.66
N SER A 150 -32.27 21.39 7.57
CA SER A 150 -32.40 20.42 8.67
C SER A 150 -31.09 19.70 9.01
N CYS A 151 -30.19 20.34 9.78
CA CYS A 151 -28.95 19.65 10.21
C CYS A 151 -28.50 19.85 11.68
N ILE A 152 -28.95 20.90 12.38
CA ILE A 152 -28.40 21.23 13.72
C ILE A 152 -28.90 20.29 14.85
N ILE A 153 -29.99 19.56 14.65
CA ILE A 153 -30.66 18.79 15.72
C ILE A 153 -29.93 17.47 16.10
N LYS A 154 -28.97 16.98 15.32
CA LYS A 154 -28.33 15.67 15.57
C LYS A 154 -27.15 15.67 16.56
N MET A 155 -26.64 16.81 17.02
CA MET A 155 -25.45 16.85 17.90
C MET A 155 -25.73 16.85 19.41
N THR A 156 -26.99 16.92 19.86
CA THR A 156 -27.34 16.98 21.30
C THR A 156 -27.77 15.65 21.92
N ILE A 157 -28.07 14.63 21.12
CA ILE A 157 -28.64 13.35 21.62
C ILE A 157 -27.53 12.36 22.03
N THR A 158 -26.39 12.36 21.34
CA THR A 158 -25.28 11.44 21.62
C THR A 158 -24.54 11.75 22.93
N THR A 159 -24.50 13.01 23.37
CA THR A 159 -23.87 13.40 24.65
C THR A 159 -24.67 12.93 25.87
N ILE A 160 -26.01 12.88 25.78
CA ILE A 160 -26.89 12.41 26.86
C ILE A 160 -26.76 10.89 27.09
N LEU A 161 -26.48 10.11 26.03
CA LEU A 161 -26.27 8.66 26.14
C LEU A 161 -24.91 8.28 26.78
N LEU A 162 -23.93 9.17 26.74
CA LEU A 162 -22.59 8.95 27.33
C LEU A 162 -22.58 9.17 28.86
N THR A 163 -23.36 10.14 29.37
CA THR A 163 -23.44 10.38 30.82
C THR A 163 -24.22 9.27 31.54
N ALA A 164 -25.27 8.71 30.93
CA ALA A 164 -26.07 7.63 31.52
C ALA A 164 -25.27 6.31 31.72
N LYS A 165 -24.28 6.02 30.87
CA LYS A 165 -23.45 4.81 31.00
C LYS A 165 -22.41 4.89 32.12
N PHE A 166 -22.04 6.08 32.58
CA PHE A 166 -20.98 6.26 33.58
C PHE A 166 -21.45 6.05 35.03
N GLN A 167 -22.75 5.90 35.28
CA GLN A 167 -23.33 5.59 36.60
C GLN A 167 -23.69 4.11 36.81
N LEU A 168 -23.35 3.23 35.86
CA LEU A 168 -23.53 1.77 35.98
C LEU A 168 -22.19 1.02 36.13
N TYR A 169 -21.11 1.75 36.47
CA TYR A 169 -19.74 1.22 36.60
C TYR A 169 -19.02 1.74 37.86
N LEU A 170 -19.81 2.05 38.90
CA LEU A 170 -19.41 2.36 40.27
C LEU A 170 -20.33 1.58 41.22
#